data_AF-A0AAV8P1U4-F1
#
_entry.id   AF-A0AAV8P1U4-F1
#
_cell.length_a   1.000
_cell.length_b   1.000
_cell.length_c   1.000
_cell.angle_alpha   90.00
_cell.angle_beta   90.00
_cell.angle_gamma   90.00
#
_symmetry.space_group_name_H-M   'P 1'
#
loop_
_entity.id
_entity.type
_entity.pdbx_description
1 polymer ?
#
loop_
_entity_poly.entity_id
_entity_poly.type
_entity_poly.pdbx_seq_one_letter_code
_entity_poly.pdbx_strand_id
1 'polypeptide(L)'
;MALGLCGLLLPLSLLILMVGAQEHSEKKSVHRSSFPAGFLFGTASASYQYEGAAAEGGRGPSIWDTFTHDHPEAIADRSTGDVPIDFYHRYEVK
;
A
#
# COMPACT_ATOMS: atom_id res chain seq x y z
N MET A 1 9.72 17.65 -61.34
CA MET A 1 8.65 18.33 -60.54
C MET A 1 7.64 17.23 -60.22
N ALA A 2 7.48 16.64 -59.03
CA ALA A 2 7.30 17.23 -57.70
C ALA A 2 7.49 16.15 -56.60
N LEU A 3 8.63 15.46 -56.55
CA LEU A 3 8.88 14.37 -55.58
C LEU A 3 9.81 14.76 -54.40
N GLY A 4 10.40 15.96 -54.41
CA GLY A 4 11.42 16.35 -53.42
C GLY A 4 10.90 16.98 -52.13
N LEU A 5 9.70 17.55 -52.13
CA LEU A 5 9.16 18.26 -50.95
C LEU A 5 8.39 17.34 -49.98
N CYS A 6 7.78 16.26 -50.47
CA CYS A 6 7.00 15.34 -49.64
C CYS A 6 7.89 14.48 -48.70
N GLY A 7 9.10 14.14 -49.14
CA GLY A 7 10.03 13.29 -48.38
C GLY A 7 10.63 13.95 -47.13
N LEU A 8 10.61 15.28 -47.04
CA LEU A 8 11.08 16.03 -45.87
C LEU A 8 9.94 16.52 -44.97
N LEU A 9 8.74 16.72 -45.51
CA LEU A 9 7.57 17.17 -44.75
C LEU A 9 6.99 16.07 -43.85
N LEU A 10 7.00 14.82 -44.30
CA LEU A 10 6.53 13.66 -43.51
C LEU A 10 7.38 13.35 -42.28
N PRO A 11 8.72 13.28 -42.34
CA PRO A 11 9.53 13.08 -41.14
C PRO A 11 9.47 14.30 -40.21
N LEU A 12 9.30 15.52 -40.75
CA LEU A 12 9.15 16.73 -39.94
C LEU A 12 7.81 16.77 -39.19
N SER A 13 6.70 16.39 -39.85
CA SER A 13 5.39 16.30 -39.18
C SER A 13 5.34 15.17 -38.15
N LEU A 14 6.01 14.04 -38.43
CA LEU A 14 6.17 12.94 -37.48
C LEU A 14 7.00 13.37 -36.28
N LEU A 15 8.08 14.14 -36.48
CA LEU A 15 8.89 14.68 -35.38
C LEU A 15 8.07 15.65 -34.52
N ILE A 16 7.26 16.51 -35.12
CA ILE A 16 6.37 17.44 -34.40
C ILE A 16 5.33 16.66 -33.55
N LEU A 17 4.76 15.58 -34.09
CA LEU A 17 3.86 14.69 -33.34
C LEU A 17 4.57 13.99 -32.17
N MET A 18 5.82 13.56 -32.36
CA MET A 18 6.60 12.90 -31.29
C MET A 18 6.99 13.87 -30.18
N VAL A 19 7.31 15.13 -30.51
CA VAL A 19 7.58 16.18 -29.52
C VAL A 19 6.29 16.61 -28.79
N GLY A 20 5.14 16.62 -29.49
CA GLY A 20 3.83 16.94 -28.90
C GLY A 20 3.24 15.84 -28.00
N ALA A 21 3.78 14.61 -28.04
CA ALA A 21 3.30 13.48 -27.26
C ALA A 21 3.94 13.36 -25.85
N GLN A 22 4.86 14.26 -25.48
CA GLN A 22 5.42 14.26 -24.13
C GLN A 22 4.50 14.97 -23.14
N GLU A 23 3.50 14.26 -22.62
CA GLU A 23 2.88 14.63 -21.35
C GLU A 23 3.87 14.34 -20.21
N HIS A 24 4.61 15.37 -19.79
CA HIS A 24 5.41 15.31 -18.58
C HIS A 24 4.47 15.34 -17.37
N SER A 25 4.08 14.15 -16.89
CA SER A 25 3.43 14.01 -15.59
C SER A 25 4.49 14.18 -14.51
N GLU A 26 4.73 15.44 -14.12
CA GLU A 26 5.53 15.78 -12.94
C GLU A 26 4.87 15.16 -11.69
N LYS A 27 5.41 14.04 -11.20
CA LYS A 27 5.01 13.46 -9.91
C LYS A 27 5.48 14.39 -8.80
N LYS A 28 4.60 15.29 -8.36
CA LYS A 28 4.88 16.18 -7.23
C LYS A 28 5.06 15.36 -5.94
N SER A 29 6.20 15.50 -5.28
CA SER A 29 6.47 14.87 -3.98
C SER A 29 5.65 15.54 -2.87
N VAL A 30 5.08 14.72 -1.98
CA VAL A 30 4.36 15.18 -0.78
C VAL A 30 5.34 15.39 0.36
N HIS A 31 5.30 16.55 1.01
CA HIS A 31 6.15 16.90 2.14
C HIS A 31 5.31 17.26 3.36
N ARG A 32 5.90 17.23 4.58
CA ARG A 32 5.19 17.71 5.79
C ARG A 32 4.74 19.16 5.67
N SER A 33 5.51 19.99 4.97
CA SER A 33 5.17 21.38 4.67
C SER A 33 3.96 21.55 3.76
N SER A 34 3.47 20.48 3.13
CA SER A 34 2.22 20.48 2.37
C SER A 34 0.97 20.49 3.26
N PHE A 35 1.11 20.33 4.58
CA PHE A 35 0.01 20.28 5.56
C PHE A 35 0.14 21.42 6.59
N PRO A 36 -0.96 21.84 7.24
CA PRO A 36 -0.90 22.86 8.29
C PRO A 36 0.05 22.48 9.44
N ALA A 37 0.63 23.49 10.08
CA ALA A 37 1.40 23.28 11.30
C ALA A 37 0.54 22.56 12.36
N GLY A 38 1.08 21.52 12.97
CA GLY A 38 0.36 20.70 13.95
C GLY A 38 -0.52 19.60 13.37
N PHE A 39 -0.51 19.37 12.04
CA PHE A 39 -1.21 18.22 11.46
C PHE A 39 -0.68 16.90 12.04
N LEU A 40 -1.58 16.07 12.57
CA LEU A 40 -1.25 14.79 13.16
C LEU A 40 -1.16 13.70 12.09
N PHE A 41 0.00 13.06 12.03
CA PHE A 41 0.21 11.84 11.26
C PHE A 41 0.34 10.69 12.24
N GLY A 42 -0.44 9.65 12.03
CA GLY A 42 -0.45 8.46 12.88
C GLY A 42 -0.52 7.19 12.04
N THR A 43 -0.54 6.07 12.75
CA THR A 43 -0.82 4.75 12.21
C THR A 43 -1.95 4.11 13.01
N ALA A 44 -2.48 2.98 12.54
CA ALA A 44 -3.53 2.23 13.22
C ALA A 44 -3.24 0.73 13.16
N SER A 45 -3.76 0.00 14.13
CA SER A 45 -3.73 -1.46 14.23
C SER A 45 -5.05 -1.97 14.80
N ALA A 46 -5.23 -3.29 14.82
CA ALA A 46 -6.35 -3.97 15.46
C ALA A 46 -5.84 -5.15 16.29
N SER A 47 -6.49 -5.43 17.43
CA SER A 47 -6.01 -6.36 18.45
C SER A 47 -5.71 -7.77 17.90
N TYR A 48 -6.69 -8.43 17.29
CA TYR A 48 -6.52 -9.80 16.77
C TYR A 48 -5.41 -9.93 15.72
N GLN A 49 -5.14 -8.86 14.96
CA GLN A 49 -4.11 -8.85 13.92
C GLN A 49 -2.69 -8.59 14.46
N TYR A 50 -2.56 -8.03 15.68
CA TYR A 50 -1.29 -7.50 16.18
C TYR A 50 -0.87 -8.10 17.54
N GLU A 51 -1.80 -8.26 18.47
CA GLU A 51 -1.49 -8.57 19.87
C GLU A 51 -0.94 -9.99 20.03
N GLY A 52 -1.66 -11.01 19.56
CA GLY A 52 -1.38 -12.39 19.94
C GLY A 52 -1.82 -12.70 21.35
N ALA A 53 -1.07 -13.59 22.02
CA ALA A 53 -1.31 -13.97 23.41
C ALA A 53 -2.77 -14.44 23.63
N ALA A 54 -3.33 -15.16 22.66
CA ALA A 54 -4.76 -15.46 22.57
C ALA A 54 -5.33 -16.20 23.79
N ALA A 55 -4.50 -16.96 24.50
CA ALA A 55 -4.86 -17.72 25.71
C ALA A 55 -4.10 -17.26 26.97
N GLU A 56 -3.54 -16.05 26.96
CA GLU A 56 -2.73 -15.51 28.07
C GLU A 56 -3.45 -14.37 28.80
N GLY A 57 -2.91 -13.94 29.95
CA GLY A 57 -3.37 -12.74 30.66
C GLY A 57 -4.83 -12.76 31.14
N GLY A 58 -5.49 -13.92 31.13
CA GLY A 58 -6.92 -14.05 31.46
C GLY A 58 -7.86 -13.63 30.32
N ARG A 59 -7.36 -13.50 29.08
CA ARG A 59 -8.18 -13.23 27.89
C ARG A 59 -9.15 -14.39 27.63
N GLY A 60 -10.43 -14.07 27.41
CA GLY A 60 -11.42 -15.01 26.90
C GLY A 60 -11.36 -15.12 25.36
N PRO A 61 -11.79 -16.25 24.77
CA PRO A 61 -11.79 -16.42 23.32
C PRO A 61 -12.77 -15.44 22.65
N SER A 62 -12.33 -14.85 21.55
CA SER A 62 -13.15 -14.06 20.64
C SER A 62 -13.72 -14.94 19.52
N ILE A 63 -14.69 -14.40 18.77
CA ILE A 63 -15.27 -15.07 17.60
C ILE A 63 -14.18 -15.42 16.56
N TRP A 64 -13.15 -14.58 16.41
CA TRP A 64 -12.06 -14.84 15.46
C TRP A 64 -11.17 -16.02 15.88
N ASP A 65 -10.96 -16.21 17.19
CA ASP A 65 -10.25 -17.38 17.69
C ASP A 65 -11.02 -18.64 17.26
N THR A 66 -12.31 -18.71 17.59
CA THR A 66 -13.18 -19.83 17.19
C THR A 66 -13.20 -20.04 15.68
N PHE A 67 -13.45 -18.98 14.91
CA PHE A 67 -13.58 -19.09 13.46
C PHE A 67 -12.32 -19.61 12.78
N THR A 68 -11.15 -19.10 13.14
CA THR A 68 -9.88 -19.51 12.51
C THR A 68 -9.47 -20.93 12.89
N HIS A 69 -9.81 -21.38 14.11
CA HIS A 69 -9.56 -22.76 14.56
C HIS A 69 -10.55 -23.77 13.97
N ASP A 70 -11.83 -23.41 13.88
CA ASP A 70 -12.89 -24.30 13.39
C ASP A 70 -12.95 -24.37 11.86
N HIS A 71 -12.56 -23.29 11.17
CA HIS A 71 -12.60 -23.14 9.71
C HIS A 71 -11.25 -22.70 9.12
N PRO A 72 -10.17 -23.48 9.31
CA PRO A 72 -8.84 -23.11 8.82
C PRO A 72 -8.79 -22.94 7.29
N GLU A 73 -9.64 -23.65 6.54
CA GLU A 73 -9.77 -23.48 5.08
C GLU A 73 -10.34 -22.11 4.65
N ALA A 74 -10.99 -21.38 5.55
CA ALA A 74 -11.47 -20.04 5.29
C ALA A 74 -10.35 -18.99 5.34
N ILE A 75 -9.19 -19.35 5.89
CA ILE A 75 -7.97 -18.52 5.89
C ILE A 75 -7.05 -19.02 4.79
N ALA A 76 -6.59 -18.12 3.92
CA ALA A 76 -5.86 -18.48 2.69
C ALA A 76 -4.63 -19.36 2.93
N ASP A 77 -3.93 -19.13 4.05
CA ASP A 77 -2.75 -19.90 4.48
C ASP A 77 -3.03 -20.79 5.71
N ARG A 78 -4.29 -20.90 6.12
CA ARG A 78 -4.74 -21.68 7.29
C ARG A 78 -4.13 -21.21 8.62
N SER A 79 -3.70 -19.96 8.72
CA SER A 79 -3.16 -19.36 9.94
C SER A 79 -4.25 -18.95 10.95
N THR A 80 -3.84 -18.74 12.20
CA THR A 80 -4.67 -18.21 13.30
C THR A 80 -4.07 -16.88 13.81
N GLY A 81 -4.81 -16.18 14.67
CA GLY A 81 -4.34 -14.98 15.36
C GLY A 81 -3.65 -15.25 16.70
N ASP A 82 -3.24 -16.50 16.98
CA ASP A 82 -2.69 -16.87 18.29
C ASP A 82 -1.40 -16.12 18.61
N VAL A 83 -0.51 -16.01 17.61
CA VAL A 83 0.78 -15.32 17.69
C VAL A 83 1.05 -14.63 16.34
N PRO A 84 0.54 -13.41 16.09
CA PRO A 84 0.81 -12.64 14.89
C PRO A 84 2.20 -11.98 14.99
N ILE A 85 2.30 -10.66 15.15
CA ILE A 85 3.59 -9.98 15.40
C ILE A 85 4.00 -9.95 16.88
N ASP A 86 3.17 -10.57 17.73
CA ASP A 86 3.34 -10.67 19.18
C ASP A 86 3.46 -9.30 19.87
N PHE A 87 2.59 -8.36 19.47
CA PHE A 87 2.61 -7.01 20.02
C PHE A 87 2.27 -6.99 21.51
N TYR A 88 1.52 -7.96 22.03
CA TYR A 88 1.21 -8.08 23.46
C TYR A 88 2.51 -8.10 24.29
N HIS A 89 3.53 -8.81 23.84
CA HIS A 89 4.83 -8.86 24.51
C HIS A 89 5.82 -7.81 24.01
N ARG A 90 5.63 -7.31 22.79
CA ARG A 90 6.61 -6.49 22.05
C ARG A 90 6.19 -5.03 21.85
N TYR A 91 5.20 -4.54 22.58
CA TYR A 91 4.74 -3.15 22.46
C TYR A 91 5.81 -2.15 22.93
N GLU A 92 6.66 -2.54 23.88
CA GLU A 92 7.76 -1.71 24.36
C GLU A 92 8.95 -1.81 23.42
N VAL A 93 9.40 -0.64 22.93
CA VAL A 93 10.71 -0.49 22.32
C VAL A 93 11.68 -0.20 23.45
N LYS A 94 12.56 -1.16 23.77
CA LYS A 94 13.70 -0.92 24.66
C LYS A 94 14.73 0.01 24.00
#